data_AF-A0A9X2H1R0-F1
#
_entry.id   AF-A0A9X2H1R0-F1
#
_cell.length_a   1.000
_cell.length_b   1.000
_cell.length_c   1.000
_cell.angle_alpha   90.00
_cell.angle_beta   90.00
_cell.angle_gamma   90.00
#
_symmetry.space_group_name_H-M   'P 1'
#
loop_
_entity.id
_entity.type
_entity.pdbx_description
1 polymer ?
#
loop_
_entity_poly.entity_id
_entity_poly.type
_entity_poly.pdbx_seq_one_letter_code
_entity_poly.pdbx_strand_id
1 'polypeptide(L)' 'MIVLHYYEGRTLTQVADIVGSSLGAVKSQLSRALARLRVDPDIETMSLERVKR' A
#
# COMPACT_ATOMS: atom_id res chain seq x y z
N MET A 1 1.25 -4.85 0.78
CA MET A 1 0.18 -4.38 1.69
C MET A 1 -0.64 -3.25 1.08
N ILE A 2 0.01 -2.17 0.60
CA ILE A 2 -0.68 -1.02 -0.01
C ILE A 2 -1.54 -1.45 -1.20
N VAL A 3 -0.98 -2.21 -2.16
CA VAL A 3 -1.73 -2.70 -3.32
C VAL A 3 -2.93 -3.55 -2.89
N LEU A 4 -2.71 -4.57 -2.06
CA LEU A 4 -3.80 -5.42 -1.56
C LEU A 4 -4.93 -4.61 -0.90
N HIS A 5 -4.60 -3.62 -0.05
CA HIS A 5 -5.61 -2.86 0.68
C HIS A 5 -6.29 -1.78 -0.18
N TYR A 6 -5.50 -0.94 -0.84
CA TYR A 6 -6.00 0.26 -1.54
C TYR A 6 -6.35 0.01 -3.00
N TYR A 7 -5.72 -0.96 -3.66
CA TYR A 7 -5.98 -1.27 -5.07
C TYR A 7 -6.89 -2.50 -5.24
N GLU A 8 -6.71 -3.55 -4.44
CA GLU A 8 -7.53 -4.77 -4.52
C GLU A 8 -8.68 -4.83 -3.51
N GLY A 9 -8.84 -3.80 -2.66
CA GLY A 9 -9.97 -3.69 -1.73
C GLY A 9 -9.98 -4.71 -0.59
N ARG A 10 -8.84 -5.35 -0.27
CA ARG A 10 -8.74 -6.30 0.85
C ARG A 10 -8.83 -5.56 2.19
N THR A 11 -9.48 -6.16 3.19
CA THR A 11 -9.43 -5.64 4.57
C THR A 11 -8.03 -5.86 5.17
N LEU A 12 -7.66 -5.09 6.20
CA LEU A 12 -6.36 -5.28 6.86
C LEU A 12 -6.20 -6.67 7.48
N THR A 13 -7.30 -7.29 7.92
CA THR A 13 -7.32 -8.67 8.42
C THR A 13 -7.01 -9.66 7.29
N GLN A 14 -7.68 -9.52 6.14
CA GLN A 14 -7.38 -10.34 4.96
C GLN A 14 -5.94 -10.16 4.48
N VAL A 15 -5.40 -8.93 4.52
CA VAL A 15 -3.99 -8.68 4.21
C VAL A 15 -3.08 -9.41 5.20
N ALA A 16 -3.39 -9.39 6.49
CA ALA A 16 -2.63 -10.08 7.53
C ALA A 16 -2.53 -11.59 7.23
N ASP A 17 -3.66 -12.19 6.87
CA ASP A 17 -3.76 -13.61 6.49
C ASP A 17 -2.95 -13.91 5.22
N ILE A 18 -3.11 -13.10 4.16
CA ILE A 18 -2.40 -13.27 2.88
C ILE A 18 -0.88 -13.21 3.05
N VAL A 19 -0.38 -12.28 3.87
CA VAL A 19 1.06 -12.08 4.04
C VAL A 19 1.67 -12.89 5.18
N GLY A 20 0.88 -13.68 5.91
CA GLY A 20 1.35 -14.48 7.05
C GLY A 20 1.89 -13.64 8.20
N SER A 21 1.29 -12.49 8.49
CA SER A 21 1.76 -11.52 9.49
C SER A 21 0.64 -11.14 10.47
N SER A 22 1.00 -10.62 11.65
CA SER A 22 -0.01 -10.10 12.59
C SER A 22 -0.69 -8.83 12.05
N LEU A 23 -1.95 -8.60 12.43
CA LEU A 23 -2.69 -7.37 12.12
C LEU A 23 -1.96 -6.11 12.64
N GLY A 24 -1.31 -6.21 13.80
CA GLY A 24 -0.50 -5.10 14.35
C GLY A 24 0.71 -4.77 13.48
N ALA A 25 1.42 -5.80 13.01
CA ALA A 25 2.53 -5.62 12.07
C ALA A 25 2.04 -5.02 10.75
N VAL A 26 0.89 -5.46 10.22
CA VAL A 26 0.26 -4.88 9.01
C VAL A 26 0.01 -3.38 9.18
N LYS A 27 -0.66 -2.98 10.27
CA LYS A 27 -0.95 -1.55 10.54
C LYS A 27 0.32 -0.72 10.64
N SER A 28 1.32 -1.22 11.36
CA SER A 28 2.59 -0.51 11.54
C SER A 28 3.40 -0.38 10.24
N GLN A 29 3.42 -1.44 9.42
CA GLN A 29 4.08 -1.42 8.11
C GLN A 29 3.36 -0.50 7.14
N LEU A 30 2.03 -0.53 7.11
CA LEU A 30 1.23 0.35 6.27
C LEU A 30 1.46 1.83 6.61
N SER A 31 1.45 2.17 7.91
CA SER A 31 1.76 3.53 8.38
C SER A 31 3.14 4.00 7.93
N ARG A 32 4.19 3.18 8.12
CA ARG A 32 5.55 3.51 7.67
C ARG A 32 5.66 3.63 6.16
N ALA A 33 5.02 2.74 5.41
CA ALA A 33 5.05 2.76 3.95
C ALA A 33 4.36 4.01 3.38
N LEU A 34 3.20 4.40 3.92
CA LEU A 34 2.51 5.64 3.53
C LEU A 34 3.30 6.89 3.90
N ALA A 35 3.95 6.90 5.07
CA ALA A 35 4.82 8.01 5.46
C ALA A 35 6.00 8.18 4.50
N ARG A 36 6.62 7.08 4.06
CA ARG A 36 7.70 7.10 3.06
C ARG A 36 7.22 7.58 1.71
N LEU A 37 6.12 7.03 1.20
CA LEU A 37 5.56 7.44 -0.10
C LEU A 37 5.21 8.93 -0.16
N ARG A 38 4.80 9.54 0.97
CA ARG A 38 4.43 10.96 1.01
C ARG A 38 5.61 11.91 0.89
N VAL A 39 6.83 11.45 1.14
CA VAL A 39 8.06 12.26 1.04
C VAL A 39 9.00 11.74 -0.04
N ASP A 40 8.52 10.80 -0.86
CA ASP A 40 9.31 10.17 -1.89
C ASP A 40 9.34 11.08 -3.13
N PRO A 41 10.51 11.62 -3.51
CA PRO A 41 10.62 12.57 -4.62
C PRO A 41 10.30 11.92 -5.97
N ASP A 42 10.48 10.60 -6.10
CA ASP A 42 10.15 9.90 -7.33
C ASP A 42 8.62 9.86 -7.51
N ILE A 43 7.86 9.72 -6.42
CA ILE A 43 6.39 9.76 -6.43
C ILE A 43 5.87 11.13 -6.88
N GLU A 44 6.51 12.24 -6.47
CA GLU A 44 6.11 13.59 -6.90
C GLU A 44 6.24 13.79 -8.41
N THR A 45 7.20 13.11 -9.04
CA THR A 45 7.47 13.20 -10.48
C THR A 45 6.78 12.12 -11.31
N MET A 46 6.05 11.19 -10.68
CA MET A 46 5.33 10.14 -11.39
C MET A 46 4.20 10.73 -12.25
N SER A 47 4.31 10.55 -13.57
CA SER A 47 3.21 10.77 -14.50
C SER A 47 2.35 9.51 -14.61
N LEU A 48 1.03 9.65 -14.45
CA LEU A 48 0.09 8.58 -14.74
C LEU A 48 -0.13 8.49 -16.25
N GLU A 49 0.56 7.55 -16.90
CA GLU A 49 0.23 7.14 -18.26
C GLU A 49 -1.20 6.60 -18.28
N ARG A 50 -2.13 7.34 -18.90
CA ARG A 50 -3.50 6.84 -19.12
C ARG A 50 -3.40 5.62 -20.04
N VAL A 51 -3.64 4.44 -19.49
CA VAL A 51 -3.88 3.23 -20.28
C VAL A 51 -5.08 3.50 -21.19
N LYS A 52 -4.82 3.70 -22.49
CA LYS A 52 -5.88 3.74 -23.51
C LYS A 52 -6.55 2.37 -23.51
N ARG A 53 -7.81 2.36 -23.08
CA ARG A 53 -8.69 1.19 -23.13
C ARG A 53 -9.10 0.91 -24.57
#